data_AF-A0A662YJP5-F1
#
_entry.id   AF-A0A662YJP5-F1
#
_cell.length_a   1.000
_cell.length_b   1.000
_cell.length_c   1.000
_cell.angle_alpha   90.00
_cell.angle_beta   90.00
_cell.angle_gamma   90.00
#
_symmetry.space_group_name_H-M   'P 1'
#
loop_
_entity.id
_entity.type
_entity.pdbx_description
1 polymer ?
#
loop_
_entity_poly.entity_id
_entity_poly.type
_entity_poly.pdbx_seq_one_letter_code
_entity_poly.pdbx_strand_id
1 'polypeptide(L)'
;MRSPAHRCRDIERQAGYLQPDQCVPPPPRGTADGMWFIQDGCGIVCGVITWLLVFYAEFVVLFVMLVPSKSLVYSIINGVLFNALAFLALASHFRAMLTDPGAVPKGNATKEFIESLQLKPGQVVYKCPKCCSIKPDRAHHCSVCKRCIRKMDHHCPWVNNCVGEENQKYFVLFTNG
;
A
#
# COMPACT_ATOMS: atom_id res chain seq x y z
N MET A 1 34.07 -11.15 29.41
CA MET A 1 33.91 -10.95 27.95
C MET A 1 32.58 -11.59 27.54
N ARG A 2 31.58 -10.78 27.17
CA ARG A 2 30.27 -11.25 26.66
C ARG A 2 29.97 -10.55 25.34
N SER A 3 29.44 -11.31 24.39
CA SER A 3 29.38 -11.10 22.93
C SER A 3 28.46 -9.94 22.47
N PRO A 4 28.67 -9.33 21.27
CA PRO A 4 28.00 -8.10 20.82
C PRO A 4 26.54 -8.27 20.33
N ALA A 5 26.01 -9.49 20.29
CA ALA A 5 24.74 -9.81 19.62
C ALA A 5 23.47 -9.33 20.34
N HIS A 6 23.55 -8.90 21.60
CA HIS A 6 22.36 -8.46 22.36
C HIS A 6 22.04 -6.96 22.29
N ARG A 7 22.93 -6.12 21.75
CA ARG A 7 22.71 -4.67 21.69
C ARG A 7 21.70 -4.23 20.62
N CYS A 8 21.37 -5.09 19.65
CA CYS A 8 20.52 -4.72 18.51
C CYS A 8 19.01 -4.88 18.77
N ARG A 9 18.61 -5.56 19.85
CA ARG A 9 17.19 -5.74 20.22
C ARG A 9 16.67 -4.75 21.26
N ASP A 10 17.56 -4.07 21.98
CA ASP A 10 17.17 -3.09 23.00
C ASP A 10 16.76 -1.71 22.42
N ILE A 11 16.83 -1.54 21.11
CA ILE A 11 16.32 -0.34 20.43
C ILE A 11 14.77 -0.36 20.35
N GLU A 12 14.11 -1.48 20.67
CA GLU A 12 12.65 -1.63 20.60
C GLU A 12 11.85 -0.94 21.73
N ARG A 13 12.46 -0.19 22.66
CA ARG A 13 11.70 0.22 23.86
C ARG A 13 11.98 1.59 24.46
N GLN A 14 12.56 2.52 23.73
CA GLN A 14 12.33 3.93 24.07
C GLN A 14 11.08 4.41 23.35
N ALA A 15 9.95 4.23 24.04
CA ALA A 15 8.78 5.08 23.91
C ALA A 15 9.21 6.53 24.18
N GLY A 16 9.90 7.15 23.22
CA GLY A 16 10.36 8.51 23.33
C GLY A 16 9.14 9.39 23.46
N TYR A 17 8.92 9.92 24.65
CA TYR A 17 8.10 11.09 24.91
C TYR A 17 8.67 12.26 24.10
N LEU A 18 8.44 12.28 22.79
CA LEU A 18 8.73 13.45 21.98
C LEU A 18 7.74 14.53 22.41
N GLN A 19 8.33 15.56 23.04
CA GLN A 19 7.69 16.80 23.44
C GLN A 19 6.79 17.31 22.28
N PRO A 20 5.51 17.62 22.52
CA PRO A 20 4.57 18.11 21.50
C PRO A 20 5.08 19.30 20.68
N ASP A 21 6.01 20.06 21.24
CA ASP A 21 6.42 21.39 20.77
C ASP A 21 7.34 21.37 19.53
N GLN A 22 7.77 20.19 19.04
CA GLN A 22 8.64 20.07 17.85
C GLN A 22 7.89 19.69 16.55
N CYS A 23 6.60 19.40 16.63
CA CYS A 23 5.82 19.03 15.45
C CYS A 23 5.11 20.26 14.89
N VAL A 24 5.75 20.97 13.96
CA VAL A 24 5.05 21.99 13.16
C VAL A 24 4.10 21.24 12.22
N PRO A 25 2.77 21.40 12.34
CA PRO A 25 1.84 20.71 11.49
C PRO A 25 2.11 21.10 10.03
N PRO A 26 2.18 20.14 9.09
CA PRO A 26 2.22 20.48 7.68
C PRO A 26 0.97 21.31 7.34
N PRO A 27 1.06 22.26 6.40
CA PRO A 27 -0.07 23.10 6.04
C PRO A 27 -1.29 22.22 5.73
N PRO A 28 -2.50 22.59 6.20
CA PRO A 28 -3.69 21.80 5.97
C PRO A 28 -3.84 21.59 4.47
N ARG A 29 -3.69 20.34 4.02
CA ARG A 29 -4.13 19.98 2.67
C ARG A 29 -5.65 20.10 2.71
N GLY A 30 -6.19 21.00 1.89
CA GLY A 30 -7.62 21.08 1.63
C GLY A 30 -8.16 19.67 1.41
N THR A 31 -9.36 19.42 1.92
CA THR A 31 -10.17 18.21 1.74
C THR A 31 -10.05 17.73 0.29
N ALA A 32 -9.14 16.79 0.06
CA ALA A 32 -8.95 16.22 -1.25
C ALA A 32 -9.87 15.02 -1.32
N ASP A 33 -11.10 15.26 -1.80
CA ASP A 33 -11.94 14.27 -2.49
C ASP A 33 -11.28 13.84 -3.82
N GLY A 34 -9.95 13.71 -3.82
CA GLY A 34 -9.14 13.31 -4.95
C GLY A 34 -8.82 11.82 -4.84
N MET A 35 -8.92 11.14 -5.97
CA MET A 35 -8.48 9.75 -6.12
C MET A 35 -7.05 9.58 -5.58
N TRP A 36 -6.81 8.54 -4.78
CA TRP A 36 -5.50 8.25 -4.22
C TRP A 36 -4.55 7.81 -5.34
N PHE A 37 -3.53 8.62 -5.63
CA PHE A 37 -2.51 8.28 -6.61
C PHE A 37 -1.14 8.83 -6.19
N ILE A 38 -0.13 7.97 -6.20
CA ILE A 38 1.24 8.34 -5.88
C ILE A 38 1.97 8.74 -7.16
N GLN A 39 2.51 9.96 -7.20
CA GLN A 39 3.34 10.43 -8.31
C GLN A 39 4.79 9.95 -8.16
N ASP A 40 4.99 8.63 -8.20
CA ASP A 40 6.32 8.01 -8.27
C ASP A 40 6.60 7.53 -9.71
N GLY A 41 7.62 8.11 -10.35
CA GLY A 41 7.96 7.79 -11.73
C GLY A 41 8.34 6.33 -11.94
N CYS A 42 9.05 5.74 -10.97
CA CYS A 42 9.41 4.32 -11.00
C CYS A 42 8.15 3.44 -10.96
N GLY A 43 7.26 3.70 -10.00
CA GLY A 43 6.00 2.96 -9.88
C GLY A 43 5.09 3.10 -11.10
N ILE A 44 4.99 4.30 -11.71
CA ILE A 44 4.21 4.49 -12.95
C ILE A 44 4.76 3.62 -14.08
N VAL A 45 6.09 3.61 -14.27
CA VAL A 45 6.73 2.78 -15.30
C VAL A 45 6.48 1.28 -15.04
N CYS A 46 6.64 0.83 -13.80
CA CYS A 46 6.33 -0.56 -13.43
C CYS A 46 4.86 -0.92 -13.72
N GLY A 47 3.92 -0.04 -13.37
CA GLY A 47 2.51 -0.22 -13.66
C GLY A 47 2.22 -0.32 -15.16
N VAL A 48 2.82 0.55 -15.98
CA VAL A 48 2.68 0.50 -17.45
C VAL A 48 3.22 -0.82 -18.00
N ILE A 49 4.40 -1.26 -17.53
CA ILE A 49 4.99 -2.54 -17.94
C ILE A 49 4.06 -3.70 -17.60
N THR A 50 3.48 -3.74 -16.41
CA THR A 50 2.51 -4.79 -16.01
C THR A 50 1.35 -4.88 -17.00
N TRP A 51 0.74 -3.76 -17.37
CA TRP A 51 -0.39 -3.74 -18.31
C TRP A 51 0.04 -4.19 -19.72
N LEU A 52 1.19 -3.72 -20.20
CA LEU A 52 1.73 -4.14 -21.50
C LEU A 52 1.99 -5.65 -21.55
N LEU A 53 2.54 -6.23 -20.48
CA LEU A 53 2.80 -7.67 -20.40
C LEU A 53 1.50 -8.49 -20.42
N VAL A 54 0.46 -8.04 -19.71
CA VAL A 54 -0.85 -8.73 -19.71
C VAL A 54 -1.51 -8.66 -21.08
N PHE A 55 -1.55 -7.48 -21.71
CA PHE A 55 -2.11 -7.35 -23.07
C PHE A 55 -1.30 -8.13 -24.12
N TYR A 56 0.02 -8.18 -23.97
CA TYR A 56 0.85 -9.02 -24.83
C TYR A 56 0.54 -10.51 -24.65
N ALA A 57 0.39 -10.98 -23.41
CA ALA A 57 0.01 -12.36 -23.13
C ALA A 57 -1.38 -12.69 -23.72
N GLU A 58 -2.33 -11.78 -23.59
CA GLU A 58 -3.66 -11.90 -24.21
C GLU A 58 -3.57 -11.99 -25.74
N PHE A 59 -2.78 -11.12 -26.38
CA PHE A 59 -2.53 -11.18 -27.81
C PHE A 59 -1.96 -12.54 -28.23
N VAL A 60 -0.94 -13.04 -27.53
CA VAL A 60 -0.31 -14.33 -27.85
C VAL A 60 -1.31 -15.48 -27.67
N VAL A 61 -2.04 -15.53 -26.56
CA VAL A 61 -3.01 -16.61 -26.30
C VAL A 61 -4.11 -16.60 -27.36
N LEU A 62 -4.70 -15.44 -27.66
CA LEU A 62 -5.80 -15.35 -28.63
C LEU A 62 -5.33 -15.67 -30.04
N PHE A 63 -4.31 -14.96 -30.55
CA PHE A 63 -3.97 -15.00 -31.97
C PHE A 63 -2.99 -16.10 -32.34
N VAL A 64 -2.09 -16.49 -31.43
CA VAL A 64 -1.05 -17.49 -31.73
C VAL A 64 -1.47 -18.88 -31.26
N MET A 65 -2.24 -18.99 -30.18
CA MET A 65 -2.63 -20.30 -29.63
C MET A 65 -4.06 -20.70 -30.01
N LEU A 66 -5.06 -19.85 -29.75
CA LEU A 66 -6.47 -20.24 -29.86
C LEU A 66 -6.99 -20.17 -31.30
N VAL A 67 -6.77 -19.06 -32.02
CA VAL A 67 -7.22 -18.91 -33.42
C VAL A 67 -6.71 -20.01 -34.36
N PRO A 68 -5.43 -20.42 -34.31
CA PRO A 68 -4.93 -21.50 -35.17
C PRO A 68 -5.38 -22.90 -34.71
N SER A 69 -6.01 -23.02 -33.55
CA SER A 69 -6.40 -24.32 -33.03
C SER A 69 -7.58 -24.90 -33.81
N LYS A 70 -7.51 -26.20 -34.12
CA LYS A 70 -8.54 -26.88 -34.93
C LYS A 70 -9.83 -27.16 -34.17
N SER A 71 -9.80 -27.08 -32.84
CA SER A 71 -10.94 -27.37 -31.97
C SER A 71 -11.59 -26.08 -31.48
N LEU A 72 -12.79 -25.81 -31.99
CA LEU A 72 -13.57 -24.64 -31.61
C LEU A 72 -13.94 -24.67 -30.12
N VAL A 73 -14.30 -25.85 -29.59
CA VAL A 73 -14.67 -26.01 -28.17
C VAL A 73 -13.48 -25.70 -27.26
N TYR A 74 -12.29 -26.19 -27.61
CA TYR A 74 -11.06 -25.86 -26.90
C TYR A 74 -10.78 -24.35 -26.94
N SER A 75 -10.93 -23.72 -28.12
CA SER A 75 -10.74 -22.28 -28.30
C SER A 75 -11.67 -21.45 -27.41
N ILE A 76 -12.96 -21.79 -27.41
CA ILE A 76 -13.98 -21.04 -26.66
C ILE A 76 -13.75 -21.18 -25.16
N ILE A 77 -13.58 -22.41 -24.65
CA ILE A 77 -13.44 -22.63 -23.21
C ILE A 77 -12.19 -21.93 -22.66
N ASN A 78 -11.02 -22.14 -23.30
CA ASN A 78 -9.79 -21.52 -22.84
C ASN A 78 -9.79 -20.01 -23.08
N GLY A 79 -10.39 -19.54 -24.17
CA GLY A 79 -10.55 -18.11 -24.45
C GLY A 79 -11.35 -17.42 -23.36
N VAL A 80 -12.54 -17.94 -23.03
CA VAL A 80 -13.39 -17.38 -21.96
C VAL A 80 -12.68 -17.41 -20.62
N LEU A 81 -12.06 -18.54 -20.26
CA LEU A 81 -11.35 -18.68 -18.99
C LEU A 81 -10.19 -17.69 -18.88
N PHE A 82 -9.32 -17.63 -19.90
CA PHE A 82 -8.16 -16.74 -19.89
C PHE A 82 -8.57 -15.27 -19.85
N ASN A 83 -9.56 -14.86 -20.64
CA ASN A 83 -10.04 -13.47 -20.65
C ASN A 83 -10.67 -13.08 -19.31
N ALA A 84 -11.43 -13.98 -18.68
CA ALA A 84 -12.02 -13.72 -17.37
C ALA A 84 -10.94 -13.53 -16.29
N LEU A 85 -9.91 -14.38 -16.28
CA LEU A 85 -8.77 -14.25 -15.36
C LEU A 85 -7.95 -12.99 -15.63
N ALA A 86 -7.66 -12.67 -16.90
CA ALA A 86 -6.94 -11.46 -17.28
C ALA A 86 -7.70 -10.19 -16.86
N PHE A 87 -9.02 -10.15 -17.08
CA PHE A 87 -9.87 -9.05 -16.62
C PHE A 87 -9.82 -8.90 -15.09
N LEU A 88 -9.95 -10.00 -14.35
CA LEU A 88 -9.90 -9.97 -12.88
C LEU A 88 -8.53 -9.49 -12.37
N ALA A 89 -7.44 -9.93 -13.00
CA ALA A 89 -6.08 -9.50 -12.66
C ALA A 89 -5.89 -8.00 -12.91
N LEU A 90 -6.28 -7.49 -14.09
CA LEU A 90 -6.18 -6.06 -14.42
C LEU A 90 -7.06 -5.19 -13.52
N ALA A 91 -8.29 -5.62 -13.25
CA ALA A 91 -9.19 -4.91 -12.36
C ALA A 91 -8.64 -4.87 -10.92
N SER A 92 -8.13 -5.99 -10.42
CA SER A 92 -7.52 -6.07 -9.08
C SER A 92 -6.26 -5.21 -8.99
N HIS A 93 -5.41 -5.24 -10.00
CA HIS A 93 -4.22 -4.39 -10.11
C HIS A 93 -4.60 -2.90 -10.07
N PHE A 94 -5.55 -2.48 -10.91
CA PHE A 94 -6.03 -1.10 -10.96
C PHE A 94 -6.59 -0.63 -9.59
N ARG A 95 -7.35 -1.49 -8.92
CA ARG A 95 -7.87 -1.22 -7.57
C ARG A 95 -6.74 -1.11 -6.54
N ALA A 96 -5.71 -1.96 -6.62
CA ALA A 96 -4.54 -1.88 -5.73
C ALA A 96 -3.77 -0.55 -5.93
N MET A 97 -3.66 -0.07 -7.17
CA MET A 97 -3.01 1.20 -7.50
C MET A 97 -3.75 2.43 -6.94
N LEU A 98 -5.08 2.48 -7.11
CA LEU A 98 -5.86 3.70 -6.90
C LEU A 98 -6.62 3.76 -5.57
N THR A 99 -6.60 2.68 -4.78
CA THR A 99 -7.23 2.67 -3.46
C THR A 99 -6.27 3.23 -2.42
N ASP A 100 -6.77 4.10 -1.53
CA ASP A 100 -6.03 4.52 -0.34
C ASP A 100 -5.67 3.26 0.48
N PRO A 101 -4.38 2.99 0.76
CA PRO A 101 -3.94 1.80 1.49
C PRO A 101 -4.25 1.85 3.00
N GLY A 102 -4.90 2.91 3.49
CA GLY A 102 -5.19 3.14 4.90
C GLY A 102 -4.33 4.25 5.49
N ALA A 103 -4.19 5.38 4.79
CA ALA A 103 -3.32 6.48 5.15
C ALA A 103 -3.83 7.26 6.39
N VAL A 104 -3.01 7.29 7.44
CA VAL A 104 -3.30 8.00 8.68
C VAL A 104 -3.33 9.52 8.45
N PRO A 105 -4.36 10.25 8.93
CA PRO A 105 -4.42 11.71 8.86
C PRO A 105 -3.16 12.38 9.43
N LYS A 106 -2.68 13.43 8.75
CA LYS A 106 -1.56 14.25 9.23
C LYS A 106 -2.06 15.25 10.28
N GLY A 107 -1.17 15.67 11.17
CA GLY A 107 -1.47 16.74 12.13
C GLY A 107 -2.46 16.35 13.23
N ASN A 108 -2.86 15.07 13.34
CA ASN A 108 -3.78 14.63 14.39
C ASN A 108 -3.09 14.44 15.75
N ALA A 109 -1.78 14.72 15.88
CA ALA A 109 -1.07 14.65 17.16
C ALA A 109 -1.23 15.92 18.03
N THR A 110 -2.45 16.44 18.14
CA THR A 110 -2.74 17.58 19.03
C THR A 110 -2.89 17.10 20.48
N LYS A 111 -2.66 17.99 21.46
CA LYS A 111 -2.78 17.61 22.88
C LYS A 111 -4.22 17.19 23.20
N GLU A 112 -5.19 17.89 22.63
CA GLU A 112 -6.63 17.65 22.81
C GLU A 112 -7.05 16.28 22.25
N PHE A 113 -6.47 15.87 21.11
CA PHE A 113 -6.76 14.56 20.52
C PHE A 113 -6.09 13.41 21.30
N ILE A 114 -4.94 13.66 21.92
CA ILE A 114 -4.30 12.68 22.80
C ILE A 114 -5.10 12.51 24.09
N GLU A 115 -5.61 13.60 24.66
CA GLU A 115 -6.46 13.58 25.86
C GLU A 115 -7.81 12.91 25.60
N SER A 116 -8.40 13.09 24.41
CA SER A 116 -9.66 12.46 24.03
C SER A 116 -9.57 10.95 23.82
N LEU A 117 -8.37 10.39 23.63
CA LEU A 117 -8.17 8.94 23.44
C LEU A 117 -8.43 8.10 24.71
N GLN A 118 -8.74 8.71 25.86
CA GLN A 118 -9.05 8.03 27.13
C GLN A 118 -8.03 6.93 27.47
N LEU A 119 -6.75 7.24 27.29
CA LEU A 119 -5.65 6.29 27.46
C LEU A 119 -5.60 5.78 28.89
N LYS A 120 -5.42 4.46 29.05
CA LYS A 120 -5.23 3.87 30.39
C LYS A 120 -3.89 4.35 30.97
N PRO A 121 -3.78 4.52 32.31
CA PRO A 121 -2.51 4.85 32.95
C PRO A 121 -1.41 3.86 32.51
N GLY A 122 -0.31 4.38 31.98
CA GLY A 122 0.82 3.57 31.47
C GLY A 122 0.74 3.17 29.99
N GLN A 123 -0.31 3.56 29.26
CA GLN A 123 -0.42 3.28 27.83
C GLN A 123 0.50 4.22 27.02
N VAL A 124 1.40 3.62 26.24
CA VAL A 124 2.33 4.33 25.36
C VAL A 124 1.66 4.68 24.03
N VAL A 125 1.79 5.94 23.61
CA VAL A 125 1.35 6.40 22.29
C VAL A 125 2.56 6.71 21.41
N TYR A 126 2.63 6.06 20.26
CA TYR A 126 3.66 6.34 19.27
C TYR A 126 3.24 7.51 18.38
N LYS A 127 4.20 8.37 18.01
CA LYS A 127 3.97 9.51 17.10
C LYS A 127 4.93 9.43 15.92
N CYS A 128 4.49 9.89 14.76
CA CYS A 128 5.34 10.08 13.60
C CYS A 128 5.80 11.54 13.52
N PRO A 129 7.10 11.84 13.63
CA PRO A 129 7.59 13.22 13.55
C PRO A 129 7.39 13.81 12.15
N LYS A 130 7.50 13.00 11.09
CA LYS A 130 7.33 13.46 9.69
C LYS A 130 5.90 13.80 9.32
N CYS A 131 4.92 13.15 9.96
CA CYS A 131 3.49 13.37 9.69
C CYS A 131 2.81 14.22 10.77
N CYS A 132 3.50 14.50 11.88
CA CYS A 132 2.92 15.10 13.08
C CYS A 132 1.61 14.38 13.47
N SER A 133 1.63 13.05 13.42
CA SER A 133 0.44 12.21 13.59
C SER A 133 0.65 11.15 14.65
N ILE A 134 -0.41 10.83 15.41
CA ILE A 134 -0.44 9.63 16.24
C ILE A 134 -0.35 8.43 15.31
N LYS A 135 0.52 7.49 15.66
CA LYS A 135 0.78 6.27 14.91
C LYS A 135 -0.08 5.16 15.52
N PRO A 136 -1.17 4.74 14.85
CA PRO A 136 -1.95 3.59 15.30
C PRO A 136 -1.09 2.33 15.37
N ASP A 137 -1.58 1.33 16.08
CA ASP A 137 -0.88 0.06 16.17
C ASP A 137 -0.63 -0.54 14.76
N ARG A 138 0.56 -1.12 14.57
CA ARG A 138 1.04 -1.66 13.28
C ARG A 138 1.07 -0.67 12.10
N ALA A 139 0.87 0.63 12.30
CA ALA A 139 1.08 1.59 11.23
C ALA A 139 2.58 1.76 10.94
N HIS A 140 3.00 2.14 9.73
CA HIS A 140 4.38 2.52 9.45
C HIS A 140 4.44 3.72 8.49
N HIS A 141 5.49 4.54 8.61
CA HIS A 141 5.69 5.69 7.74
C HIS A 141 6.39 5.25 6.45
N CYS A 142 5.73 5.45 5.30
CA CYS A 142 6.35 5.25 4.00
C CYS A 142 7.01 6.55 3.52
N SER A 143 8.30 6.50 3.25
CA SER A 143 9.08 7.64 2.73
C SER A 143 8.72 7.99 1.28
N VAL A 144 8.17 7.05 0.50
CA VAL A 144 7.71 7.29 -0.89
C VAL A 144 6.36 7.99 -0.86
N CYS A 145 5.36 7.39 -0.21
CA CYS A 145 4.00 7.96 -0.11
C CYS A 145 3.91 9.20 0.80
N LYS A 146 4.96 9.50 1.61
CA LYS A 146 5.01 10.60 2.60
C LYS A 146 3.83 10.59 3.58
N ARG A 147 3.38 9.39 3.96
CA ARG A 147 2.23 9.12 4.83
C ARG A 147 2.51 7.94 5.74
N CYS A 148 1.92 7.95 6.93
CA CYS A 148 1.80 6.73 7.73
C CYS A 148 0.65 5.90 7.17
N ILE A 149 0.86 4.60 6.97
CA ILE A 149 -0.12 3.66 6.45
C ILE A 149 -0.48 2.64 7.54
N ARG A 150 -1.77 2.40 7.78
CA ARG A 150 -2.27 1.40 8.73
C ARG A 150 -1.98 -0.02 8.24
N LYS A 151 -1.54 -0.89 9.16
CA LYS A 151 -1.10 -2.28 8.87
C LYS A 151 -0.25 -2.34 7.58
N MET A 152 0.70 -1.42 7.47
CA MET A 152 1.58 -1.34 6.29
C MET A 152 2.35 -2.65 6.17
N ASP A 153 2.24 -3.28 5.00
CA ASP A 153 3.06 -4.44 4.65
C ASP A 153 4.34 -3.94 3.98
N HIS A 154 4.21 -3.34 2.79
CA HIS A 154 5.34 -2.77 2.05
C HIS A 154 4.89 -1.67 1.08
N HIS A 155 5.87 -0.96 0.50
CA HIS A 155 5.64 -0.13 -0.68
C HIS A 155 6.02 -0.94 -1.92
N CYS A 156 5.10 -1.07 -2.88
CA CYS A 156 5.31 -1.89 -4.06
C CYS A 156 5.32 -1.01 -5.31
N PRO A 157 6.46 -0.93 -6.02
CA PRO A 157 6.56 -0.19 -7.28
C PRO A 157 5.58 -0.71 -8.34
N TRP A 158 5.35 -2.03 -8.38
CA TRP A 158 4.50 -2.65 -9.41
C TRP A 158 3.04 -2.20 -9.37
N VAL A 159 2.54 -1.86 -8.19
CA VAL A 159 1.20 -1.26 -8.02
C VAL A 159 1.25 0.24 -7.74
N ASN A 160 2.42 0.88 -7.87
CA ASN A 160 2.64 2.31 -7.60
C ASN A 160 1.99 2.81 -6.29
N ASN A 161 2.00 1.97 -5.25
CA ASN A 161 1.27 2.25 -4.01
C ASN A 161 1.85 1.46 -2.83
N CYS A 162 1.53 1.89 -1.61
CA CYS A 162 1.69 1.01 -0.45
C CYS A 162 0.64 -0.10 -0.48
N VAL A 163 1.00 -1.25 0.06
CA VAL A 163 0.06 -2.31 0.44
C VAL A 163 -0.20 -2.17 1.94
N GLY A 164 -1.45 -1.94 2.30
CA GLY A 164 -1.90 -1.73 3.67
C GLY A 164 -3.33 -2.24 3.87
N GLU A 165 -3.89 -1.91 5.03
CA GLU A 165 -5.18 -2.44 5.50
C GLU A 165 -6.30 -2.42 4.46
N GLU A 166 -6.45 -1.32 3.72
CA GLU A 166 -7.63 -1.08 2.88
C GLU A 166 -7.48 -1.57 1.43
N ASN A 167 -6.25 -1.87 0.98
CA ASN A 167 -5.99 -2.33 -0.39
C ASN A 167 -5.30 -3.70 -0.48
N GLN A 168 -4.91 -4.31 0.64
CA GLN A 168 -4.26 -5.62 0.68
C GLN A 168 -5.05 -6.72 -0.06
N LYS A 169 -6.39 -6.70 0.03
CA LYS A 169 -7.23 -7.68 -0.68
C LYS A 169 -7.08 -7.61 -2.21
N TYR A 170 -6.94 -6.41 -2.78
CA TYR A 170 -6.77 -6.26 -4.22
C TYR A 170 -5.38 -6.67 -4.65
N PHE A 171 -4.37 -6.40 -3.82
CA PHE A 171 -3.00 -6.87 -4.05
C PHE A 171 -2.94 -8.40 -4.08
N VAL A 172 -3.57 -9.08 -3.13
CA VAL A 172 -3.63 -10.55 -3.09
C VAL A 172 -4.37 -11.13 -4.30
N LEU A 173 -5.50 -10.53 -4.70
CA LEU A 173 -6.22 -10.96 -5.90
C LEU A 173 -5.41 -10.74 -7.19
N PHE A 174 -4.56 -9.72 -7.23
CA PHE A 174 -3.67 -9.47 -8.36
C PHE A 174 -2.50 -10.48 -8.40
N THR A 175 -1.90 -10.83 -7.25
CA THR A 175 -0.68 -11.68 -7.23
C THR A 175 -0.97 -13.18 -7.14
N ASN A 176 -2.12 -13.57 -6.58
CA ASN A 176 -2.45 -14.96 -6.28
C ASN A 176 -3.76 -15.43 -6.95
N GLY A 177 -4.33 -14.61 -7.84
CA GLY A 177 -5.54 -14.90 -8.60
C GLY A 177 -5.29 -15.68 -9.88
#